data_AF-A0A5T5AKM9-F1
#
_entry.id   AF-A0A5T5AKM9-F1
#
_cell.length_a   1.000
_cell.length_b   1.000
_cell.length_c   1.000
_cell.angle_alpha   90.00
_cell.angle_beta   90.00
_cell.angle_gamma   90.00
#
_symmetry.space_group_name_H-M   'P 1'
#
loop_
_entity.id
_entity.type
_entity.pdbx_description
1 polymer ?
#
loop_
_entity_poly.entity_id
_entity_poly.type
_entity_poly.pdbx_seq_one_letter_code
_entity_poly.pdbx_strand_id
1 'polypeptide(L)'
;MALPRELTAEQRLELVQDFVRQEAGERHAWSFAIHNPKASIDGGEQPHAHIMMSQRVNDGIERTPEQYFRRYNARYPERGGAKKDSGSLTLTQQKEQLRELRKRWEVKHNEHMRKHGFERGFIDCRTLKEQGIERRPEVHLGFEAAGRLDDAQRHDIMQKRSEPDYSRHL
;
A
#
# COMPACT_ATOMS: atom_id res chain seq x y z
N MET A 1 1.74 3.77 -0.33
CA MET A 1 1.59 2.80 0.79
C MET A 1 2.36 3.34 1.98
N ALA A 2 1.74 3.44 3.15
CA ALA A 2 2.41 3.95 4.36
C ALA A 2 3.48 2.95 4.82
N LEU A 3 4.57 3.46 5.38
CA LEU A 3 5.68 2.71 5.96
C LEU A 3 5.76 2.99 7.46
N PRO A 4 6.30 2.07 8.27
CA PRO A 4 6.49 2.29 9.71
C PRO A 4 7.54 3.37 9.96
N ARG A 5 7.27 4.28 10.91
CA ARG A 5 8.21 5.34 11.32
C ARG A 5 9.34 4.80 12.20
N GLU A 6 9.09 3.66 12.83
CA GLU A 6 10.01 2.96 13.70
C GLU A 6 11.22 2.40 12.92
N LEU A 7 11.03 2.05 11.65
CA LEU A 7 12.09 1.51 10.80
C LEU A 7 13.00 2.61 10.24
N THR A 8 14.30 2.33 10.18
CA THR A 8 15.27 3.18 9.49
C THR A 8 14.97 3.27 8.00
N ALA A 9 15.61 4.21 7.28
CA ALA A 9 15.44 4.33 5.84
C ALA A 9 15.85 3.04 5.09
N GLU A 10 16.92 2.38 5.55
CA GLU A 10 17.45 1.14 4.99
C GLU A 10 16.50 -0.04 5.24
N GLN A 11 15.95 -0.12 6.45
CA GLN A 11 14.97 -1.16 6.81
C GLN A 11 13.65 -0.98 6.04
N ARG A 12 13.22 0.28 5.82
CA ARG A 12 12.08 0.62 4.97
C ARG A 12 12.33 0.25 3.51
N LEU A 13 13.54 0.49 3.00
CA LEU A 13 13.93 0.09 1.66
C LEU A 13 13.86 -1.42 1.50
N GLU A 14 14.41 -2.17 2.46
CA GLU A 14 14.35 -3.63 2.48
C GLU A 14 12.89 -4.14 2.46
N LEU A 15 12.03 -3.60 3.34
CA LEU A 15 10.60 -3.92 3.39
C LEU A 15 9.90 -3.71 2.03
N VAL A 16 10.14 -2.57 1.38
CA VAL A 16 9.53 -2.27 0.08
C VAL A 16 10.06 -3.21 -1.00
N GLN A 17 11.36 -3.48 -1.03
CA GLN A 17 11.94 -4.42 -2.00
C GLN A 17 11.38 -5.83 -1.84
N ASP A 18 11.27 -6.33 -0.62
CA ASP A 18 10.75 -7.67 -0.35
C ASP A 18 9.26 -7.77 -0.71
N PHE A 19 8.48 -6.74 -0.41
CA PHE A 19 7.07 -6.69 -0.82
C PHE A 19 6.92 -6.64 -2.34
N VAL A 20 7.71 -5.83 -3.04
CA VAL A 20 7.64 -5.74 -4.51
C VAL A 20 8.09 -7.05 -5.16
N ARG A 21 9.13 -7.71 -4.64
CA ARG A 21 9.53 -9.05 -5.09
C ARG A 21 8.42 -10.08 -4.88
N GLN A 22 7.72 -10.04 -3.75
CA GLN A 22 6.60 -10.92 -3.46
C GLN A 22 5.42 -10.72 -4.43
N GLU A 23 5.03 -9.46 -4.69
CA GLU A 23 3.83 -9.16 -5.48
C GLU A 23 4.06 -9.19 -6.99
N ALA A 24 5.22 -8.71 -7.45
CA ALA A 24 5.54 -8.56 -8.88
C ALA A 24 6.57 -9.59 -9.35
N GLY A 25 7.55 -9.92 -8.50
CA GLY A 25 8.66 -10.79 -8.83
C GLY A 25 9.33 -10.40 -10.16
N GLU A 26 9.61 -11.42 -10.98
CA GLU A 26 10.07 -11.25 -12.37
C GLU A 26 8.92 -11.23 -13.38
N ARG A 27 7.68 -11.47 -12.92
CA ARG A 27 6.48 -11.54 -13.76
C ARG A 27 6.10 -10.17 -14.32
N HIS A 28 6.41 -9.08 -13.62
CA HIS A 28 6.09 -7.73 -14.06
C HIS A 28 7.31 -6.82 -13.98
N ALA A 29 7.39 -5.87 -14.91
CA ALA A 29 8.29 -4.74 -14.74
C ALA A 29 7.72 -3.79 -13.69
N TRP A 30 8.57 -3.31 -12.77
CA TRP A 30 8.16 -2.43 -11.68
C TRP A 30 9.23 -1.39 -11.37
N SER A 31 8.80 -0.29 -10.75
CA SER A 31 9.66 0.73 -10.16
C SER A 31 8.98 1.28 -8.91
N PHE A 32 9.75 1.81 -7.97
CA PHE A 32 9.19 2.42 -6.78
C PHE A 32 10.00 3.64 -6.32
N ALA A 33 9.34 4.50 -5.55
CA ALA A 33 9.94 5.63 -4.86
C ALA A 33 9.46 5.68 -3.41
N ILE A 34 10.35 6.01 -2.48
CA ILE A 34 10.02 6.22 -1.07
C ILE A 34 10.12 7.72 -0.77
N HIS A 35 9.06 8.28 -0.21
CA HIS A 35 9.03 9.66 0.28
C HIS A 35 8.99 9.67 1.81
N ASN A 36 9.54 10.71 2.42
CA ASN A 36 9.49 10.92 3.85
C ASN A 36 9.22 12.40 4.21
N PRO A 37 8.07 12.98 3.83
CA PRO A 37 7.71 14.33 4.25
C PRO A 37 7.32 14.36 5.73
N LYS A 38 7.14 15.57 6.29
CA LYS A 38 6.53 15.75 7.60
C LYS A 38 5.01 15.59 7.50
N ALA A 39 4.41 14.91 8.47
CA ALA A 39 2.97 14.77 8.61
C ALA A 39 2.33 16.09 9.02
N SER A 40 1.22 16.45 8.39
CA SER A 40 0.53 17.73 8.60
C SER A 40 -0.18 17.86 9.96
N ILE A 41 -0.40 16.74 10.66
CA ILE A 41 -1.16 16.70 11.93
C ILE A 41 -0.21 16.73 13.13
N ASP A 42 0.70 15.75 13.22
CA ASP A 42 1.58 15.58 14.39
C ASP A 42 3.03 16.03 14.13
N GLY A 43 3.34 16.55 12.94
CA GLY A 43 4.67 17.03 12.57
C GLY A 43 5.75 15.95 12.42
N GLY A 44 5.42 14.69 12.71
CA GLY A 44 6.35 13.55 12.64
C GLY A 44 6.66 13.12 11.20
N GLU A 45 7.53 12.15 11.02
CA GLU A 45 7.82 11.58 9.69
C GLU A 45 6.56 10.98 9.04
N GLN A 46 6.38 11.03 7.72
CA GLN A 46 5.25 10.37 7.06
C GLN A 46 5.76 9.47 5.92
N PRO A 47 6.52 8.42 6.24
CA PRO A 47 7.16 7.65 5.20
C PRO A 47 6.14 6.83 4.41
N HIS A 48 6.25 6.90 3.09
CA HIS A 48 5.38 6.16 2.19
C HIS A 48 6.06 5.82 0.86
N ALA A 49 5.67 4.70 0.27
CA ALA A 49 6.14 4.26 -1.03
C ALA A 49 5.08 4.41 -2.13
N HIS A 50 5.49 4.88 -3.30
CA HIS A 50 4.76 4.70 -4.55
C HIS A 50 5.38 3.53 -5.30
N ILE A 51 4.58 2.53 -5.67
CA ILE A 51 5.01 1.37 -6.45
C ILE A 51 4.24 1.42 -7.77
N MET A 52 4.98 1.51 -8.86
CA MET A 52 4.46 1.47 -10.23
C MET A 52 4.77 0.10 -10.80
N MET A 53 3.76 -0.57 -11.35
CA MET A 53 3.90 -1.90 -11.92
C MET A 53 3.23 -1.95 -13.29
N SER A 54 3.94 -2.49 -14.27
CA SER A 54 3.38 -2.78 -15.58
C SER A 54 2.44 -3.98 -15.47
N GLN A 55 1.19 -3.82 -15.90
CA GLN A 55 0.25 -4.94 -16.02
C GLN A 55 0.56 -5.87 -17.21
N ARG A 56 1.72 -5.73 -17.85
CA ARG A 56 2.19 -6.67 -18.87
C ARG A 56 2.94 -7.80 -18.17
N VAL A 57 2.61 -9.03 -18.53
CA VAL A 57 3.29 -10.23 -18.07
C VAL A 57 4.58 -10.39 -18.85
N ASN A 58 5.69 -10.52 -18.12
CA ASN A 58 6.96 -10.96 -18.65
C ASN A 58 6.87 -12.46 -18.94
N ASP A 59 6.84 -12.81 -20.23
CA ASP A 59 6.79 -14.18 -20.73
C ASP A 59 8.17 -14.66 -21.25
N GLY A 60 9.25 -13.92 -20.96
CA GLY A 60 10.61 -14.24 -21.38
C GLY A 60 10.92 -13.92 -22.85
N ILE A 61 9.96 -13.40 -23.62
CA ILE A 61 10.17 -13.03 -25.01
C ILE A 61 10.68 -11.58 -25.08
N GLU A 62 11.87 -11.41 -25.66
CA GLU A 62 12.47 -10.10 -25.91
C GLU A 62 11.63 -9.30 -26.92
N ARG A 63 11.37 -8.02 -26.60
CA ARG A 63 10.56 -7.12 -27.41
C ARG A 63 11.14 -5.72 -27.37
N THR A 64 11.07 -5.01 -28.49
CA THR A 64 11.39 -3.58 -28.51
C THR A 64 10.34 -2.78 -27.72
N PRO A 65 10.66 -1.55 -27.25
CA PRO A 65 9.68 -0.68 -26.59
C PRO A 65 8.39 -0.48 -27.40
N GLU A 66 8.50 -0.32 -28.72
CA GLU A 66 7.37 -0.12 -29.65
C GLU A 66 6.53 -1.39 -29.81
N GLN A 67 7.11 -2.57 -29.58
CA GLN A 67 6.41 -3.84 -29.63
C GLN A 67 5.76 -4.18 -28.29
N TYR A 68 6.43 -3.94 -27.17
CA TYR A 68 6.04 -4.40 -25.83
C TYR A 68 4.57 -4.08 -25.49
N PHE A 69 4.11 -2.88 -25.84
CA PHE A 69 2.75 -2.42 -25.55
C PHE A 69 1.72 -2.68 -26.65
N ARG A 70 2.09 -3.33 -27.77
CA ARG A 70 1.11 -3.72 -28.79
C ARG A 70 0.09 -4.71 -28.24
N ARG A 71 -0.97 -4.96 -29.02
CA ARG A 71 -1.93 -6.01 -28.72
C ARG A 71 -1.20 -7.37 -28.67
N TYR A 72 -1.53 -8.17 -27.68
CA TYR A 72 -1.03 -9.54 -27.57
C TYR A 72 -1.55 -10.40 -28.73
N ASN A 73 -0.67 -11.18 -29.36
CA ASN A 73 -1.01 -12.11 -30.43
C ASN A 73 -0.96 -13.54 -29.88
N ALA A 74 -2.12 -14.16 -29.63
CA ALA A 74 -2.18 -15.49 -29.04
C ALA A 74 -1.65 -16.60 -29.96
N ARG A 75 -1.69 -16.41 -31.28
CA ARG A 75 -1.22 -17.40 -32.26
C ARG A 75 0.30 -17.34 -32.46
N TYR A 76 0.87 -16.14 -32.37
CA TYR A 76 2.30 -15.88 -32.52
C TYR A 76 2.75 -14.81 -31.50
N PRO A 77 2.98 -15.20 -30.22
CA PRO A 77 3.30 -14.26 -29.13
C PRO A 77 4.51 -13.36 -29.39
N GLU A 78 5.48 -13.87 -30.17
CA GLU A 78 6.70 -13.17 -30.59
C GLU A 78 6.44 -12.06 -31.62
N ARG A 79 5.27 -12.07 -32.26
CA ARG A 79 4.83 -11.04 -33.24
C ARG A 79 3.86 -10.02 -32.65
N GLY A 80 3.52 -10.16 -31.36
CA GLY A 80 2.63 -9.26 -30.62
C GLY A 80 3.34 -8.54 -29.49
N GLY A 81 2.58 -7.72 -28.76
CA GLY A 81 3.04 -7.16 -27.48
C GLY A 81 2.88 -8.15 -26.33
N ALA A 82 3.42 -7.84 -25.16
CA ALA A 82 3.31 -8.68 -23.97
C ALA A 82 1.85 -8.81 -23.51
N LYS A 83 1.46 -9.97 -22.99
CA LYS A 83 0.07 -10.20 -22.55
C LYS A 83 -0.27 -9.31 -21.35
N LYS A 84 -1.46 -8.72 -21.30
CA LYS A 84 -1.94 -8.04 -20.10
C LYS A 84 -2.38 -9.07 -19.06
N ASP A 85 -2.07 -8.80 -17.80
CA ASP A 85 -2.55 -9.54 -16.62
C ASP A 85 -3.92 -9.05 -16.14
N SER A 86 -4.68 -8.43 -17.05
CA SER A 86 -6.06 -8.02 -16.82
C SER A 86 -6.95 -9.18 -17.28
N GLY A 87 -7.10 -10.20 -16.44
CA GLY A 87 -8.21 -11.14 -16.61
C GLY A 87 -9.56 -10.39 -16.56
N SER A 88 -10.63 -11.01 -17.08
CA SER A 88 -11.99 -10.48 -16.94
C SER A 88 -12.52 -10.77 -15.54
N LEU A 89 -12.03 -10.03 -14.54
CA LEU A 89 -12.46 -10.18 -13.16
C LEU A 89 -13.78 -9.44 -12.91
N THR A 90 -14.71 -10.11 -12.23
CA THR A 90 -15.92 -9.46 -11.69
C THR A 90 -15.55 -8.43 -10.62
N LEU A 91 -16.47 -7.49 -10.33
CA LEU A 91 -16.28 -6.51 -9.26
C LEU A 91 -16.06 -7.17 -7.89
N THR A 92 -16.68 -8.33 -7.64
CA THR A 92 -16.49 -9.11 -6.40
C THR A 92 -15.07 -9.65 -6.31
N GLN A 93 -14.59 -10.28 -7.38
CA GLN A 93 -13.20 -10.81 -7.42
C GLN A 93 -12.16 -9.70 -7.28
N GLN A 94 -12.40 -8.52 -7.89
CA GLN A 94 -11.51 -7.37 -7.73
C GLN A 94 -11.43 -6.90 -6.26
N LYS A 95 -12.57 -6.87 -5.56
CA LYS A 95 -12.61 -6.53 -4.13
C LYS A 95 -11.90 -7.56 -3.26
N GLU A 96 -12.07 -8.84 -3.57
CA GLU A 96 -11.37 -9.94 -2.88
C GLU A 96 -9.85 -9.83 -3.09
N GLN A 97 -9.40 -9.67 -4.34
CA GLN A 97 -7.97 -9.48 -4.63
C GLN A 97 -7.37 -8.27 -3.92
N LEU A 98 -8.12 -7.16 -3.81
CA LEU A 98 -7.68 -5.99 -3.05
C LEU A 98 -7.55 -6.29 -1.55
N ARG A 99 -8.48 -7.06 -0.97
CA ARG A 99 -8.40 -7.49 0.45
C ARG A 99 -7.20 -8.39 0.67
N GLU A 100 -6.96 -9.35 -0.22
CA GLU A 100 -5.81 -10.24 -0.15
C GLU A 100 -4.49 -9.48 -0.31
N LEU A 101 -4.42 -8.49 -1.22
CA LEU A 101 -3.25 -7.62 -1.36
C LEU A 101 -2.98 -6.84 -0.07
N ARG A 102 -4.02 -6.27 0.55
CA ARG A 102 -3.90 -5.57 1.85
C ARG A 102 -3.44 -6.51 2.95
N LYS A 103 -3.92 -7.76 2.98
CA LYS A 103 -3.50 -8.76 3.96
C LYS A 103 -2.04 -9.16 3.77
N ARG A 104 -1.60 -9.34 2.52
CA ARG A 104 -0.20 -9.63 2.19
C ARG A 104 0.73 -8.48 2.58
N TRP A 105 0.29 -7.23 2.40
CA TRP A 105 1.01 -6.07 2.91
C TRP A 105 1.10 -6.07 4.43
N GLU A 106 -0.01 -6.30 5.13
CA GLU A 106 -0.05 -6.38 6.60
C GLU A 106 0.94 -7.43 7.14
N VAL A 107 0.94 -8.63 6.56
CA VAL A 107 1.86 -9.71 6.94
C VAL A 107 3.30 -9.26 6.73
N LYS A 108 3.65 -8.76 5.54
CA LYS A 108 5.02 -8.36 5.21
C LYS A 108 5.51 -7.19 6.09
N HIS A 109 4.66 -6.19 6.33
CA HIS A 109 4.96 -5.10 7.26
C HIS A 109 5.26 -5.65 8.65
N ASN A 110 4.37 -6.47 9.20
CA ASN A 110 4.50 -7.02 10.55
C ASN A 110 5.71 -7.96 10.68
N GLU A 111 6.06 -8.71 9.64
CA GLU A 111 7.30 -9.50 9.58
C GLU A 111 8.54 -8.63 9.73
N HIS A 112 8.66 -7.52 8.99
CA HIS A 112 9.82 -6.62 9.12
C HIS A 112 9.87 -5.93 10.49
N MET A 113 8.72 -5.57 11.06
CA MET A 113 8.67 -5.02 12.42
C MET A 113 9.26 -6.03 13.43
N ARG A 114 8.86 -7.31 13.37
CA ARG A 114 9.42 -8.36 14.24
C ARG A 114 10.90 -8.62 13.95
N LYS A 115 11.28 -8.70 12.67
CA LYS A 115 12.66 -8.94 12.22
C LYS A 115 13.65 -7.93 12.79
N HIS A 116 13.24 -6.67 12.93
CA HIS A 116 14.07 -5.60 13.48
C HIS A 116 13.85 -5.36 14.99
N GLY A 117 13.16 -6.27 15.69
CA GLY A 117 13.05 -6.27 17.15
C GLY A 117 12.00 -5.30 17.71
N PHE A 118 11.05 -4.84 16.89
CA PHE A 118 9.96 -3.98 17.38
C PHE A 118 8.82 -4.80 17.97
N GLU A 119 8.36 -4.39 19.16
CA GLU A 119 7.21 -4.97 19.88
C GLU A 119 5.91 -4.19 19.66
N ARG A 120 5.96 -3.10 18.88
CA ARG A 120 4.83 -2.22 18.55
C ARG A 120 4.90 -1.76 17.10
N GLY A 121 3.87 -1.04 16.63
CA GLY A 121 3.80 -0.53 15.25
C GLY A 121 3.31 -1.56 14.23
N PHE A 122 2.72 -2.65 14.72
CA PHE A 122 2.01 -3.62 13.88
C PHE A 122 0.73 -3.03 13.33
N ILE A 123 0.34 -3.48 12.13
CA ILE A 123 -0.89 -3.07 11.47
C ILE A 123 -1.84 -4.25 11.31
N ASP A 124 -3.13 -3.95 11.17
CA ASP A 124 -4.20 -4.89 10.86
C ASP A 124 -5.11 -4.25 9.81
N CYS A 125 -5.27 -4.91 8.66
CA CYS A 125 -6.02 -4.37 7.53
C CYS A 125 -7.54 -4.54 7.65
N ARG A 126 -8.01 -5.29 8.66
CA ARG A 126 -9.44 -5.43 8.97
C ARG A 126 -10.01 -4.11 9.44
N THR A 127 -11.33 -3.97 9.38
CA THR A 127 -12.00 -2.79 9.95
C THR A 127 -11.85 -2.74 11.47
N LEU A 128 -11.95 -1.57 12.08
CA LEU A 128 -11.92 -1.42 13.55
C LEU A 128 -12.95 -2.33 14.23
N LYS A 129 -14.15 -2.47 13.63
CA LYS A 129 -15.20 -3.38 14.12
C LYS A 129 -14.74 -4.85 14.13
N GLU A 130 -14.14 -5.32 13.06
CA GLU A 130 -13.61 -6.70 12.96
C GLU A 130 -12.41 -6.94 13.89
N GLN A 131 -11.72 -5.88 14.32
CA GLN A 131 -10.67 -5.92 15.33
C GLN A 131 -11.21 -5.84 16.77
N GLY A 132 -12.52 -5.61 16.96
CA GLY A 132 -13.13 -5.38 18.27
C GLY A 132 -12.75 -4.03 18.90
N ILE A 133 -12.35 -3.05 18.08
CA ILE A 133 -11.96 -1.71 18.53
C ILE A 133 -13.17 -0.78 18.43
N GLU A 134 -13.65 -0.34 19.58
CA GLU A 134 -14.74 0.63 19.72
C GLU A 134 -14.20 2.06 19.66
N ARG A 135 -13.77 2.50 18.46
CA ARG A 135 -13.50 3.91 18.15
C ARG A 135 -14.01 4.27 16.75
N ARG A 136 -14.26 5.55 16.49
CA ARG A 136 -14.61 6.00 15.14
C ARG A 136 -13.40 5.92 14.21
N PRO A 137 -13.56 5.37 12.99
CA PRO A 137 -12.55 5.53 11.95
C PRO A 137 -12.35 7.02 11.65
N GLU A 138 -11.09 7.42 11.49
CA GLU A 138 -10.76 8.77 11.02
C GLU A 138 -11.14 8.94 9.55
N VAL A 139 -11.47 10.17 9.17
CA VAL A 139 -11.69 10.54 7.77
C VAL A 139 -10.35 10.81 7.11
N HIS A 140 -10.16 10.33 5.89
CA HIS A 140 -8.97 10.65 5.11
C HIS A 140 -8.96 12.13 4.74
N LEU A 141 -8.03 12.87 5.33
CA LEU A 141 -7.73 14.25 4.96
C LEU A 141 -6.65 14.23 3.87
N GLY A 142 -7.03 14.64 2.65
CA GLY A 142 -6.08 14.87 1.58
C GLY A 142 -5.11 16.01 1.90
N PHE A 143 -4.06 16.16 1.08
CA PHE A 143 -2.99 17.16 1.30
C PHE A 143 -3.52 18.57 1.59
N GLU A 144 -4.44 19.07 0.76
CA GLU A 144 -5.02 20.41 0.94
C GLU A 144 -5.82 20.54 2.24
N ALA A 145 -6.70 19.57 2.52
CA ALA A 145 -7.55 19.60 3.70
C ALA A 145 -6.72 19.54 4.99
N ALA A 146 -5.70 18.69 5.02
CA ALA A 146 -4.79 18.57 6.15
C ALA A 146 -3.93 19.85 6.34
N GLY A 147 -3.56 20.52 5.24
CA GLY A 147 -2.81 21.78 5.27
C GLY A 147 -3.61 22.98 5.79
N ARG A 148 -4.95 22.94 5.68
CA ARG A 148 -5.85 24.01 6.17
C ARG A 148 -6.21 23.89 7.65
N LEU A 149 -5.80 22.82 8.33
CA LEU A 149 -6.09 22.64 9.75
C LEU A 149 -5.38 23.72 10.58
N ASP A 150 -6.10 24.31 11.52
CA ASP A 150 -5.50 25.10 12.59
C ASP A 150 -4.98 24.20 13.73
N ASP A 151 -4.27 24.79 14.69
CA ASP A 151 -3.64 24.04 15.79
C ASP A 151 -4.68 23.41 16.73
N ALA A 152 -5.84 24.05 16.92
CA ALA A 152 -6.91 23.50 17.76
C ALA A 152 -7.53 22.25 17.11
N GLN A 153 -7.74 22.29 15.79
CA GLN A 153 -8.23 21.16 15.00
C GLN A 153 -7.21 20.01 14.97
N ARG A 154 -5.91 20.30 14.82
CA ARG A 154 -4.85 19.28 14.93
C ARG A 154 -4.88 18.61 16.30
N HIS A 155 -5.00 19.41 17.37
CA HIS A 155 -5.07 18.90 18.73
C HIS A 155 -6.30 18.02 18.97
N ASP A 156 -7.48 18.44 18.52
CA ASP A 156 -8.73 17.67 18.62
C ASP A 156 -8.63 16.31 17.90
N ILE A 157 -8.04 16.28 16.69
CA ILE A 157 -7.80 15.02 15.97
C ILE A 157 -6.87 14.09 16.77
N MET A 158 -5.82 14.64 17.39
CA MET A 158 -4.89 13.86 18.20
C MET A 158 -5.56 13.29 19.46
N GLN A 159 -6.41 14.06 20.16
CA GLN A 159 -7.15 13.59 21.33
C GLN A 159 -8.12 12.45 20.97
N LYS A 160 -8.86 12.59 19.86
CA LYS A 160 -9.80 11.56 19.38
C LYS A 160 -9.13 10.23 19.01
N ARG A 161 -7.82 10.21 18.74
CA ARG A 161 -7.08 8.96 18.51
C ARG A 161 -6.91 8.11 19.77
N SER A 162 -6.88 8.76 20.94
CA SER A 162 -6.74 8.11 22.25
C SER A 162 -8.08 7.75 22.91
N GLU A 163 -9.21 8.23 22.40
CA GLU A 163 -10.52 8.07 23.03
C GLU A 163 -11.35 6.92 22.41
N PRO A 164 -11.94 6.03 23.23
CA PRO A 164 -12.96 5.09 22.78
C PRO A 164 -14.29 5.79 22.45
N ASP A 165 -14.98 5.32 21.40
CA ASP A 165 -16.28 5.84 20.97
C ASP A 165 -17.43 5.16 21.71
N TYR A 166 -17.81 5.72 22.86
CA TYR A 166 -18.97 5.25 23.62
C TYR A 166 -20.33 5.63 23.03
N SER A 167 -20.38 6.44 21.96
CA SER A 167 -21.64 6.93 21.38
C SER A 167 -22.43 5.90 20.57
N ARG A 168 -21.91 4.67 20.42
CA ARG A 168 -22.58 3.55 19.74
C ARG A 168 -23.61 2.80 20.61
N HIS A 169 -23.76 3.18 21.88
CA HIS A 169 -24.67 2.53 22.82
C HIS A 169 -25.92 3.36 23.17
N LEU A 170 -26.20 4.43 22.40
CA LEU A 170 -27.42 5.24 22.51
C LEU A 170 -28.26 5.13 21.24
#